data_AF-A0A3A3DBJ3-F1
#
_entry.id   AF-A0A3A3DBJ3-F1
#
_cell.length_a   1.000
_cell.length_b   1.000
_cell.length_c   1.000
_cell.angle_alpha   90.00
_cell.angle_beta   90.00
_cell.angle_gamma   90.00
#
_symmetry.space_group_name_H-M   'P 1'
#
loop_
_entity.id
_entity.type
_entity.pdbx_description
1 polymer ?
#
loop_
_entity_poly.entity_id
_entity_poly.type
_entity_poly.pdbx_seq_one_letter_code
_entity_poly.pdbx_strand_id
1 'polypeptide(L)'
;MANEHSCVSRNRADVYNTIHRVFGHITRKCANVSGYHLTCTASMIEPNGCHPMGSNHGKSTNEKLAKKNESRLLDKVVLHQRMTEKIRATLRVLRCIVVAVCTLLPVAAVAHPHVFVDVSLTLRYDTQGRLATVDEVWTYDELYSLLIFTEIADHKSDSFGPAELAALRRIDTNFDPLNGGRMAIESAGGEITTGQPVHLSTELQGDRVVIRRRHILSRPVAGDRQTSIRVYDPSFYVDFSMPSEVTIQGRAGCRVSLQSGNSAAQADAYDTALRDTLAKELGRTGSQDIKVDIGPIGTDFIAVKCQP
;
A
#
# COMPACT_ATOMS: atom_id res chain seq x y z
N MET A 1 39.39 -1.80 -5.08
CA MET A 1 38.38 -2.45 -4.22
C MET A 1 37.44 -1.37 -3.73
N ALA A 2 36.33 -1.19 -4.44
CA ALA A 2 35.27 -0.24 -4.09
C ALA A 2 34.03 -1.08 -3.78
N ASN A 3 33.49 -0.96 -2.57
CA ASN A 3 32.22 -1.58 -2.18
C ASN A 3 31.15 -0.49 -2.18
N GLU A 4 30.17 -0.67 -3.05
CA GLU A 4 28.94 0.08 -3.12
C GLU A 4 27.96 -0.44 -2.07
N HIS A 5 27.48 0.42 -1.18
CA HIS A 5 26.22 0.22 -0.46
C HIS A 5 25.40 1.50 -0.62
N SER A 6 24.63 1.56 -1.70
CA SER A 6 23.60 2.58 -1.90
C SER A 6 22.30 2.11 -1.25
N CYS A 7 21.92 2.77 -0.16
CA CYS A 7 20.61 2.67 0.46
C CYS A 7 19.60 3.32 -0.49
N VAL A 8 18.67 2.54 -1.05
CA VAL A 8 17.61 3.06 -1.94
C VAL A 8 16.44 3.48 -1.06
N SER A 9 16.38 4.77 -0.73
CA SER A 9 15.14 5.41 -0.27
C SER A 9 14.15 5.44 -1.45
N ARG A 10 13.16 4.55 -1.47
CA ARG A 10 12.10 4.61 -2.47
C ARG A 10 11.16 5.76 -2.14
N ASN A 11 11.24 6.81 -2.94
CA ASN A 11 10.37 7.97 -2.85
C ASN A 11 8.93 7.57 -3.24
N ARG A 12 7.92 7.98 -2.46
CA ARG A 12 6.49 7.59 -2.61
C ARG A 12 5.95 7.94 -4.03
N ALA A 13 6.55 8.92 -4.70
CA ALA A 13 6.23 9.32 -6.07
C ALA A 13 6.61 8.29 -7.16
N ASP A 14 7.63 7.45 -6.94
CA ASP A 14 8.10 6.49 -7.96
C ASP A 14 7.19 5.27 -8.08
N VAL A 15 6.56 4.87 -6.97
CA VAL A 15 5.59 3.76 -6.96
C VAL A 15 4.31 4.17 -7.71
N TYR A 16 3.83 5.40 -7.50
CA TYR A 16 2.63 5.90 -8.16
C TYR A 16 2.80 6.09 -9.68
N ASN A 17 3.97 6.59 -10.10
CA ASN A 17 4.30 6.74 -11.53
C ASN A 17 4.49 5.40 -12.26
N THR A 18 4.98 4.37 -11.56
CA THR A 18 5.14 3.02 -12.12
C THR A 18 3.79 2.35 -12.36
N ILE A 19 2.83 2.52 -11.43
CA ILE A 19 1.48 1.97 -11.55
C ILE A 19 0.71 2.65 -12.70
N HIS A 20 0.81 3.97 -12.86
CA HIS A 20 0.16 4.68 -13.98
C HIS A 20 0.73 4.32 -15.35
N ARG A 21 2.04 4.04 -15.47
CA ARG A 21 2.66 3.59 -16.73
C ARG A 21 2.21 2.19 -17.15
N VAL A 22 2.03 1.28 -16.18
CA VAL A 22 1.57 -0.09 -16.44
C VAL A 22 0.09 -0.11 -16.84
N PHE A 23 -0.78 0.64 -16.16
CA PHE A 23 -2.20 0.72 -16.51
C PHE A 23 -2.47 1.52 -17.81
N GLY A 24 -1.70 2.58 -18.08
CA GLY A 24 -1.82 3.36 -19.32
C GLY A 24 -1.42 2.61 -20.60
N HIS A 25 -0.61 1.56 -20.48
CA HIS A 25 -0.25 0.70 -21.61
C HIS A 25 -1.30 -0.37 -21.93
N ILE A 26 -2.06 -0.81 -20.93
CA ILE A 26 -3.11 -1.83 -21.10
C ILE A 26 -4.36 -1.23 -21.77
N THR A 27 -4.71 0.01 -21.46
CA THR A 27 -5.90 0.67 -22.04
C THR A 27 -5.71 1.14 -23.48
N ARG A 28 -4.49 1.53 -23.90
CA ARG A 28 -4.22 1.96 -25.29
C ARG A 28 -4.18 0.82 -26.31
N LYS A 29 -3.88 -0.42 -25.90
CA LYS A 29 -3.82 -1.56 -26.84
C LYS A 29 -5.18 -2.16 -27.19
N CYS A 30 -6.24 -1.85 -26.43
CA CYS A 30 -7.60 -2.34 -26.74
C CYS A 30 -8.39 -1.41 -27.68
N ALA A 31 -7.95 -0.15 -27.87
CA ALA A 31 -8.64 0.81 -28.75
C ALA A 31 -8.28 0.70 -30.24
N ASN A 32 -7.30 -0.13 -30.62
CA ASN A 32 -6.73 -0.15 -31.98
C ASN A 32 -7.00 -1.44 -32.78
N VAL A 33 -8.08 -2.17 -32.44
CA VAL A 33 -8.55 -3.34 -33.21
C VAL A 33 -9.96 -3.10 -33.72
N SER A 34 -10.14 -2.03 -34.50
CA SER A 34 -11.29 -1.87 -35.39
C SER A 34 -10.85 -0.99 -36.56
N GLY A 35 -10.67 -1.61 -37.74
CA GLY A 35 -10.36 -0.90 -38.97
C GLY A 35 -9.14 -1.43 -39.70
N TYR A 36 -9.33 -2.50 -40.49
CA TYR A 36 -8.57 -2.70 -41.72
C TYR A 36 -9.51 -3.28 -42.79
N HIS A 37 -10.08 -2.37 -43.58
CA HIS A 37 -10.47 -2.64 -44.96
C HIS A 37 -9.17 -2.66 -45.79
N LEU A 38 -8.93 -3.75 -46.52
CA LEU A 38 -7.96 -3.78 -47.61
C LEU A 38 -8.65 -4.40 -48.82
N THR A 39 -9.09 -3.51 -49.71
CA THR A 39 -9.49 -3.77 -51.09
C THR A 39 -8.26 -4.14 -51.91
N CYS A 40 -8.22 -5.34 -52.47
CA CYS A 40 -7.36 -5.66 -53.61
C CYS A 40 -8.21 -5.60 -54.89
N THR A 41 -7.99 -4.54 -55.66
CA THR A 41 -8.44 -4.37 -57.04
C THR A 41 -7.70 -5.34 -57.96
N ALA A 42 -8.41 -6.28 -58.56
CA ALA A 42 -7.92 -7.02 -59.73
C ALA A 42 -8.38 -6.28 -60.98
N SER A 43 -7.46 -5.55 -61.60
CA SER A 43 -7.66 -4.86 -62.87
C SER A 43 -7.86 -5.87 -63.99
N MET A 44 -8.87 -5.60 -64.81
CA MET A 44 -9.14 -6.27 -66.07
C MET A 44 -7.94 -6.18 -67.02
N ILE A 45 -7.51 -7.32 -67.54
CA ILE A 45 -6.78 -7.43 -68.80
C ILE A 45 -7.60 -8.41 -69.64
N GLU A 46 -8.41 -7.87 -70.54
CA GLU A 46 -8.93 -8.62 -71.68
C GLU A 46 -7.79 -8.93 -72.65
N PRO A 47 -7.81 -10.11 -73.27
CA PRO A 47 -7.55 -10.15 -74.69
C PRO A 47 -8.68 -10.85 -75.44
N ASN A 48 -9.09 -10.14 -76.49
CA ASN A 48 -10.00 -10.51 -77.56
C ASN A 48 -9.92 -11.99 -77.98
N GLY A 49 -11.10 -12.55 -78.24
CA GLY A 49 -11.25 -13.85 -78.87
C GLY A 49 -10.68 -13.89 -80.29
N CYS A 50 -9.78 -14.84 -80.52
CA CYS A 50 -9.58 -15.45 -81.82
C CYS A 50 -9.85 -16.96 -81.66
N HIS A 51 -10.82 -17.47 -82.41
CA HIS A 51 -11.18 -18.89 -82.46
C HIS A 51 -10.02 -19.75 -82.98
N PRO A 52 -9.83 -20.97 -82.46
CA PRO A 52 -9.26 -22.06 -83.24
C PRO A 52 -10.37 -23.04 -83.67
N MET A 53 -10.51 -23.19 -84.98
CA MET A 53 -11.02 -24.42 -85.61
C MET A 53 -10.13 -25.61 -85.19
N GLY A 54 -10.75 -26.79 -85.19
CA GLY A 54 -10.28 -27.98 -84.49
C GLY A 54 -8.88 -28.47 -84.87
N SER A 55 -8.28 -29.21 -83.95
CA SER A 55 -7.71 -30.52 -84.23
C SER A 55 -7.23 -31.16 -82.93
N ASN A 56 -7.61 -32.42 -82.74
CA ASN A 56 -7.06 -33.34 -81.75
C ASN A 56 -5.53 -33.31 -81.76
N HIS A 57 -4.90 -33.23 -80.59
CA HIS A 57 -3.86 -34.19 -80.17
C HIS A 57 -3.38 -33.89 -78.74
N GLY A 58 -3.44 -34.92 -77.89
CA GLY A 58 -2.64 -35.10 -76.67
C GLY A 58 -2.52 -33.93 -75.70
N LYS A 59 -3.30 -33.96 -74.60
CA LYS A 59 -2.89 -33.27 -73.36
C LYS A 59 -1.49 -33.78 -73.01
N SER A 60 -0.48 -32.97 -73.26
CA SER A 60 0.90 -33.32 -72.96
C SER A 60 1.02 -33.68 -71.48
N THR A 61 1.89 -34.62 -71.16
CA THR A 61 2.24 -35.00 -69.79
C THR A 61 2.53 -33.78 -68.91
N ASN A 62 3.00 -32.67 -69.49
CA ASN A 62 3.25 -31.40 -68.82
C ASN A 62 1.98 -30.67 -68.33
N GLU A 63 0.86 -30.69 -69.06
CA GLU A 63 -0.40 -30.03 -68.62
C GLU A 63 -1.06 -30.79 -67.46
N LYS A 64 -1.01 -32.13 -67.50
CA LYS A 64 -1.50 -32.98 -66.40
C LYS A 64 -0.63 -32.81 -65.15
N LEU A 65 0.68 -32.63 -65.32
CA LEU A 65 1.62 -32.41 -64.22
C LEU A 65 1.43 -31.02 -63.59
N ALA A 66 1.21 -29.98 -64.39
CA ALA A 66 0.91 -28.63 -63.91
C ALA A 66 -0.36 -28.60 -63.05
N LYS A 67 -1.46 -29.19 -63.54
CA LYS A 67 -2.73 -29.28 -62.77
C LYS A 67 -2.61 -30.08 -61.47
N LYS A 68 -1.81 -31.15 -61.47
CA LYS A 68 -1.52 -31.96 -60.27
C LYS A 68 -0.66 -31.20 -59.25
N ASN A 69 0.25 -30.35 -59.73
CA ASN A 69 1.06 -29.51 -58.84
C ASN A 69 0.22 -28.37 -58.25
N GLU A 70 -0.66 -27.77 -59.04
CA GLU A 70 -1.61 -26.74 -58.60
C GLU A 70 -2.60 -27.29 -57.56
N SER A 71 -3.17 -28.48 -57.78
CA SER A 71 -4.03 -29.13 -56.78
C SER A 71 -3.27 -29.45 -55.48
N ARG A 72 -2.02 -29.93 -55.58
CA ARG A 72 -1.16 -30.16 -54.40
C ARG A 72 -0.79 -28.88 -53.67
N LEU A 73 -0.64 -27.76 -54.36
CA LEU A 73 -0.38 -26.46 -53.75
C LEU A 73 -1.62 -25.94 -53.03
N LEU A 74 -2.81 -26.06 -53.65
CA LEU A 74 -4.09 -25.70 -53.03
C LEU A 74 -4.34 -26.55 -51.75
N ASP A 75 -4.07 -27.85 -51.79
CA ASP A 75 -4.19 -28.73 -50.62
C ASP A 75 -3.26 -28.29 -49.47
N LYS A 76 -2.02 -27.89 -49.78
CA LYS A 76 -1.07 -27.38 -48.78
C LYS A 76 -1.53 -26.05 -48.19
N VAL A 77 -2.06 -25.14 -49.00
CA VAL A 77 -2.58 -23.83 -48.53
C VAL A 77 -3.79 -24.04 -47.62
N VAL A 78 -4.74 -24.91 -47.99
CA VAL A 78 -5.91 -25.25 -47.17
C VAL A 78 -5.49 -25.92 -45.86
N LEU A 79 -4.50 -26.82 -45.88
CA LEU A 79 -3.96 -27.45 -44.68
C LEU A 79 -3.29 -26.41 -43.76
N HIS A 80 -2.52 -25.47 -44.33
CA HIS A 80 -1.88 -24.39 -43.57
C HIS A 80 -2.91 -23.43 -42.96
N GLN A 81 -3.97 -23.07 -43.69
CA GLN A 81 -5.08 -22.27 -43.18
C GLN A 81 -5.79 -22.98 -42.02
N ARG A 82 -6.11 -24.28 -42.17
CA ARG A 82 -6.71 -25.09 -41.09
C ARG A 82 -5.81 -25.19 -39.86
N MET A 83 -4.49 -25.29 -40.03
CA MET A 83 -3.54 -25.26 -38.91
C MET A 83 -3.52 -23.90 -38.22
N THR A 84 -3.51 -22.79 -38.97
CA THR A 84 -3.54 -21.43 -38.40
C THR A 84 -4.84 -21.12 -37.64
N GLU A 85 -5.98 -21.62 -38.11
CA GLU A 85 -7.26 -21.48 -37.38
C GLU A 85 -7.26 -22.27 -36.07
N LYS A 86 -6.75 -23.51 -36.08
CA LYS A 86 -6.60 -24.31 -34.85
C LYS A 86 -5.68 -23.62 -33.84
N ILE A 87 -4.52 -23.12 -34.29
CA ILE A 87 -3.58 -22.39 -33.43
C ILE A 87 -4.24 -21.12 -32.84
N ARG A 88 -4.95 -20.33 -33.67
CA ARG A 88 -5.67 -19.13 -33.19
C ARG A 88 -6.79 -19.47 -32.20
N ALA A 89 -7.55 -20.54 -32.43
CA ALA A 89 -8.58 -21.01 -31.51
C ALA A 89 -7.98 -21.48 -30.17
N THR A 90 -6.90 -22.26 -30.19
CA THR A 90 -6.19 -22.69 -28.98
C THR A 90 -5.62 -21.51 -28.20
N LEU A 91 -5.04 -20.51 -28.88
CA LEU A 91 -4.53 -19.29 -28.23
C LEU A 91 -5.65 -18.45 -27.61
N ARG A 92 -6.85 -18.38 -28.23
CA ARG A 92 -8.02 -17.70 -27.64
C ARG A 92 -8.49 -18.39 -26.36
N VAL A 93 -8.61 -19.72 -26.39
CA VAL A 93 -8.99 -20.51 -25.20
C VAL A 93 -7.96 -20.35 -24.09
N LEU A 94 -6.66 -20.45 -24.41
CA LEU A 94 -5.59 -20.24 -23.44
C LEU A 94 -5.64 -18.83 -22.83
N ARG A 95 -5.89 -17.81 -23.64
CA ARG A 95 -6.03 -16.42 -23.16
C ARG A 95 -7.24 -16.25 -22.24
N CYS A 96 -8.38 -16.87 -22.55
CA CYS A 96 -9.55 -16.87 -21.66
C CYS A 96 -9.27 -17.60 -20.34
N ILE A 97 -8.57 -18.74 -20.38
CA ILE A 97 -8.17 -19.49 -19.18
C ILE A 97 -7.23 -18.64 -18.31
N VAL A 98 -6.22 -18.01 -18.91
CA VAL A 98 -5.28 -17.14 -18.18
C VAL A 98 -6.01 -15.97 -17.53
N VAL A 99 -6.94 -15.31 -18.25
CA VAL A 99 -7.75 -14.22 -17.67
C VAL A 99 -8.61 -14.73 -16.52
N ALA A 100 -9.30 -15.86 -16.68
CA ALA A 100 -10.13 -16.44 -15.63
C ALA A 100 -9.32 -16.83 -14.39
N VAL A 101 -8.13 -17.43 -14.58
CA VAL A 101 -7.21 -17.75 -13.48
C VAL A 101 -6.69 -16.49 -12.79
N CYS A 102 -6.33 -15.44 -13.55
CA CYS A 102 -5.87 -14.18 -12.96
C CYS A 102 -6.96 -13.46 -12.16
N THR A 103 -8.25 -13.56 -12.55
CA THR A 103 -9.36 -12.96 -11.80
C THR A 103 -9.77 -13.75 -10.54
N LEU A 104 -9.36 -15.02 -10.45
CA LEU A 104 -9.66 -15.90 -9.32
C LEU A 104 -8.54 -15.93 -8.27
N LEU A 105 -7.39 -15.31 -8.55
CA LEU A 105 -6.32 -15.18 -7.56
C LEU A 105 -6.79 -14.19 -6.48
N PRO A 106 -6.89 -14.60 -5.21
CA PRO A 106 -7.13 -13.67 -4.12
C PRO A 106 -5.91 -12.75 -4.04
N VAL A 107 -6.08 -11.50 -4.47
CA VAL A 107 -5.16 -10.44 -4.08
C VAL A 107 -5.42 -10.24 -2.59
N ALA A 108 -4.44 -10.54 -1.75
CA ALA A 108 -4.45 -10.08 -0.37
C ALA A 108 -4.53 -8.55 -0.42
N ALA A 109 -5.72 -8.01 -0.23
CA ALA A 109 -5.91 -6.59 -0.08
C ALA A 109 -5.28 -6.21 1.27
N VAL A 110 -4.12 -5.58 1.23
CA VAL A 110 -3.51 -4.94 2.39
C VAL A 110 -4.37 -3.72 2.71
N ALA A 111 -5.47 -3.95 3.43
CA ALA A 111 -6.56 -3.00 3.57
C ALA A 111 -6.50 -2.15 4.86
N HIS A 112 -5.38 -2.16 5.57
CA HIS A 112 -5.15 -1.30 6.74
C HIS A 112 -3.70 -0.82 6.66
N PRO A 113 -3.46 0.49 6.86
CA PRO A 113 -4.18 1.40 7.78
C PRO A 113 -5.16 2.39 7.09
N HIS A 114 -6.17 2.85 7.82
CA HIS A 114 -7.19 3.82 7.36
C HIS A 114 -6.89 5.27 7.74
N VAL A 115 -6.06 5.46 8.78
CA VAL A 115 -5.69 6.77 9.30
C VAL A 115 -4.18 6.87 9.32
N PHE A 116 -3.64 7.97 8.81
CA PHE A 116 -2.20 8.25 8.82
C PHE A 116 -1.92 9.43 9.74
N VAL A 117 -0.97 9.25 10.68
CA VAL A 117 -0.59 10.26 11.65
C VAL A 117 0.91 10.41 11.68
N ASP A 118 1.39 11.64 11.48
CA ASP A 118 2.78 12.00 11.76
C ASP A 118 2.94 12.29 13.25
N VAL A 119 3.89 11.61 13.91
CA VAL A 119 4.18 11.79 15.33
C VAL A 119 5.37 12.75 15.48
N SER A 120 5.27 13.71 16.41
CA SER A 120 6.43 14.43 16.93
C SER A 120 6.53 14.27 18.44
N LEU A 121 7.76 14.12 18.94
CA LEU A 121 8.02 13.93 20.37
C LEU A 121 8.95 15.01 20.91
N THR A 122 8.60 15.53 22.09
CA THR A 122 9.50 16.35 22.91
C THR A 122 9.74 15.67 24.25
N LEU A 123 10.99 15.32 24.52
CA LEU A 123 11.42 14.68 25.77
C LEU A 123 11.88 15.75 26.76
N ARG A 124 11.19 15.87 27.89
CA ARG A 124 11.49 16.89 28.90
C ARG A 124 12.12 16.26 30.13
N TYR A 125 13.35 16.67 30.39
CA TYR A 125 14.12 16.27 31.56
C TYR A 125 13.93 17.30 32.68
N ASP A 126 13.78 16.82 33.92
CA ASP A 126 13.71 17.64 35.11
C ASP A 126 15.09 18.25 35.45
N THR A 127 15.12 19.11 36.48
CA THR A 127 16.37 19.75 36.94
C THR A 127 17.40 18.77 37.51
N GLN A 128 17.01 17.51 37.76
CA GLN A 128 17.90 16.42 38.17
C GLN A 128 18.37 15.59 36.97
N GLY A 129 18.06 16.02 35.74
CA GLY A 129 18.42 15.33 34.51
C GLY A 129 17.62 14.06 34.28
N ARG A 130 16.45 13.86 34.90
CA ARG A 130 15.62 12.66 34.70
C ARG A 130 14.49 12.97 33.72
N LEU A 131 14.24 12.08 32.77
CA LEU A 131 13.09 12.17 31.88
C LEU A 131 11.82 12.10 32.73
N ALA A 132 11.04 13.18 32.72
CA ALA A 132 9.87 13.32 33.58
C ALA A 132 8.57 13.36 32.77
N THR A 133 8.60 13.96 31.58
CA THR A 133 7.42 14.05 30.71
C THR A 133 7.80 13.90 29.24
N VAL A 134 6.84 13.44 28.45
CA VAL A 134 6.92 13.40 26.98
C VAL A 134 5.76 14.21 26.43
N ASP A 135 6.05 15.26 25.66
CA ASP A 135 5.02 15.94 24.87
C ASP A 135 4.92 15.23 23.53
N GLU A 136 3.70 14.81 23.19
CA GLU A 136 3.34 14.10 21.98
C GLU A 136 2.52 15.03 21.08
N VAL A 137 2.83 15.01 19.80
CA VAL A 137 2.06 15.73 18.78
C VAL A 137 1.64 14.73 17.72
N TRP A 138 0.33 14.68 17.45
CA TRP A 138 -0.23 13.95 16.34
C TRP A 138 -0.71 14.93 15.29
N THR A 139 -0.17 14.80 14.09
CA THR A 139 -0.60 15.57 12.92
C THR A 139 -1.28 14.59 11.97
N TYR A 140 -2.60 14.64 11.90
CA TYR A 140 -3.39 13.79 11.00
C TYR A 140 -3.14 14.21 9.55
N ASP A 141 -3.20 13.26 8.63
CA ASP A 141 -3.15 13.57 7.20
C ASP A 141 -4.34 14.43 6.75
N GLU A 142 -4.26 14.95 5.53
CA GLU A 142 -5.25 15.87 4.99
C GLU A 142 -6.62 15.18 4.83
N LEU A 143 -6.63 13.92 4.38
CA LEU A 143 -7.86 13.17 4.13
C LEU A 143 -8.64 12.90 5.41
N TYR A 144 -7.97 12.42 6.47
CA TYR A 144 -8.63 12.17 7.74
C TYR A 144 -9.00 13.48 8.45
N SER A 145 -8.19 14.53 8.29
CA SER A 145 -8.54 15.87 8.79
C SER A 145 -9.86 16.37 8.18
N LEU A 146 -10.07 16.18 6.88
CA LEU A 146 -11.36 16.49 6.23
C LEU A 146 -12.52 15.68 6.84
N LEU A 147 -12.31 14.40 7.13
CA LEU A 147 -13.34 13.57 7.77
C LEU A 147 -13.69 14.11 9.16
N ILE A 148 -12.69 14.44 9.99
CA ILE A 148 -12.89 15.08 11.30
C ILE A 148 -13.74 16.35 11.16
N PHE A 149 -13.52 17.14 10.11
CA PHE A 149 -14.31 18.37 9.89
C PHE A 149 -15.78 18.06 9.60
N THR A 150 -16.08 16.97 8.89
CA THR A 150 -17.48 16.58 8.61
C THR A 150 -18.24 16.13 9.86
N GLU A 151 -17.55 15.68 10.90
CA GLU A 151 -18.15 15.29 12.18
C GLU A 151 -18.48 16.49 13.07
N ILE A 152 -17.86 17.64 12.82
CA ILE A 152 -18.13 18.89 13.53
C ILE A 152 -19.24 19.62 12.78
N ALA A 153 -20.47 19.49 13.28
CA ALA A 153 -21.64 20.14 12.71
C ALA A 153 -21.39 21.66 12.49
N ASP A 154 -21.78 22.15 11.32
CA ASP A 154 -21.76 23.57 10.90
C ASP A 154 -20.41 24.22 10.58
N HIS A 155 -19.33 23.46 10.29
CA HIS A 155 -18.12 24.07 9.73
C HIS A 155 -18.39 24.73 8.36
N LYS A 156 -18.37 26.06 8.32
CA LYS A 156 -18.64 26.91 7.13
C LYS A 156 -17.55 27.96 6.88
N SER A 157 -16.45 27.89 7.63
CA SER A 157 -15.39 28.90 7.69
C SER A 157 -14.05 28.27 7.31
N ASP A 158 -13.14 29.04 6.71
CA ASP A 158 -11.78 28.57 6.38
C ASP A 158 -10.89 28.35 7.64
N SER A 159 -11.40 28.65 8.83
CA SER A 159 -10.69 28.49 10.10
C SER A 159 -11.61 28.07 11.24
N PHE A 160 -11.05 27.35 12.22
CA PHE A 160 -11.75 26.89 13.41
C PHE A 160 -11.89 28.02 14.45
N GLY A 161 -13.13 28.37 14.77
CA GLY A 161 -13.46 29.22 15.90
C GLY A 161 -13.29 28.49 17.24
N PRO A 162 -13.25 29.22 18.37
CA PRO A 162 -13.06 28.63 19.70
C PRO A 162 -14.06 27.52 20.07
N ALA A 163 -15.30 27.61 19.59
CA ALA A 163 -16.34 26.60 19.84
C ALA A 163 -16.09 25.29 19.08
N GLU A 164 -15.57 25.37 17.85
CA GLU A 164 -15.26 24.21 17.03
C GLU A 164 -13.96 23.54 17.53
N LEU A 165 -12.95 24.33 17.94
CA LEU A 165 -11.76 23.80 18.64
C LEU A 165 -12.14 23.10 19.95
N ALA A 166 -13.12 23.61 20.69
CA ALA A 166 -13.65 22.96 21.87
C ALA A 166 -14.42 21.66 21.54
N ALA A 167 -15.07 21.59 20.36
CA ALA A 167 -15.69 20.36 19.87
C ALA A 167 -14.65 19.31 19.47
N LEU A 168 -13.62 19.71 18.73
CA LEU A 168 -12.46 18.88 18.38
C LEU A 168 -11.79 18.29 19.62
N ARG A 169 -11.58 19.12 20.65
CA ARG A 169 -11.03 18.65 21.92
C ARG A 169 -11.89 17.56 22.55
N ARG A 170 -13.23 17.65 22.45
CA ARG A 170 -14.12 16.60 22.97
C ARG A 170 -13.97 15.29 22.20
N ILE A 171 -13.78 15.36 20.88
CA ILE A 171 -13.50 14.20 20.02
C ILE A 171 -12.18 13.55 20.45
N ASP A 172 -11.11 14.34 20.63
CA ASP A 172 -9.81 13.89 21.14
C ASP A 172 -9.92 13.21 22.52
N THR A 173 -10.65 13.81 23.46
CA THR A 173 -10.83 13.22 24.80
C THR A 173 -11.72 11.97 24.82
N ASN A 174 -12.56 11.79 23.81
CA ASN A 174 -13.39 10.60 23.64
C ASN A 174 -12.70 9.50 22.82
N PHE A 175 -11.48 9.77 22.31
CA PHE A 175 -10.67 8.78 21.63
C PHE A 175 -10.21 7.74 22.66
N ASP A 176 -10.92 6.61 22.68
CA ASP A 176 -10.72 5.52 23.62
C ASP A 176 -9.35 4.86 23.39
N PRO A 177 -8.44 4.85 24.38
CA PRO A 177 -7.15 4.15 24.30
C PRO A 177 -7.26 2.64 24.06
N LEU A 178 -8.44 2.04 24.28
CA LEU A 178 -8.73 0.64 23.96
C LEU A 178 -9.15 0.43 22.50
N ASN A 179 -9.24 1.49 21.69
CA ASN A 179 -9.60 1.53 20.28
C ASN A 179 -8.77 2.56 19.47
N GLY A 180 -7.61 2.97 19.99
CA GLY A 180 -6.81 4.06 19.44
C GLY A 180 -5.32 3.96 19.76
N GLY A 181 -4.52 4.89 19.22
CA GLY A 181 -3.08 4.91 19.44
C GLY A 181 -2.66 5.04 20.90
N ARG A 182 -1.63 4.29 21.28
CA ARG A 182 -1.02 4.21 22.61
C ARG A 182 0.44 4.65 22.54
N MET A 183 0.91 5.29 23.61
CA MET A 183 2.33 5.50 23.84
C MET A 183 2.85 4.48 24.85
N ALA A 184 3.90 3.74 24.49
CA ALA A 184 4.63 2.87 25.41
C ALA A 184 6.05 3.41 25.63
N ILE A 185 6.45 3.46 26.90
CA ILE A 185 7.77 3.92 27.32
C ILE A 185 8.42 2.80 28.13
N GLU A 186 9.62 2.40 27.74
CA GLU A 186 10.37 1.34 28.43
C GLU A 186 11.78 1.82 28.79
N SER A 187 12.31 1.32 29.89
CA SER A 187 13.71 1.50 30.28
C SER A 187 14.25 0.19 30.89
N ALA A 188 15.51 0.16 31.31
CA ALA A 188 16.18 -1.04 31.84
C ALA A 188 15.46 -1.72 33.04
N GLY A 189 14.49 -1.04 33.67
CA GLY A 189 13.64 -1.58 34.74
C GLY A 189 12.22 -1.97 34.30
N GLY A 190 11.98 -2.14 32.99
CA GLY A 190 10.68 -2.45 32.42
C GLY A 190 9.89 -1.22 31.96
N GLU A 191 8.61 -1.45 31.70
CA GLU A 191 7.65 -0.43 31.26
C GLU A 191 7.50 0.70 32.29
N ILE A 192 7.35 1.93 31.77
CA ILE A 192 7.05 3.13 32.52
C ILE A 192 5.63 3.55 32.17
N THR A 193 4.72 3.36 33.10
CA THR A 193 3.34 3.81 32.94
C THR A 193 3.26 5.34 32.96
N THR A 194 2.28 5.89 32.25
CA THR A 194 1.96 7.32 32.27
C THR A 194 0.59 7.52 32.93
N GLY A 195 0.37 8.71 33.49
CA GLY A 195 -0.98 9.13 33.87
C GLY A 195 -1.86 9.40 32.65
N GLN A 196 -3.12 9.80 32.88
CA GLN A 196 -3.97 10.33 31.80
C GLN A 196 -3.25 11.49 31.08
N PRO A 197 -3.14 11.45 29.73
CA PRO A 197 -2.45 12.50 28.99
C PRO A 197 -3.14 13.86 29.22
N VAL A 198 -2.34 14.88 29.47
CA VAL A 198 -2.83 16.25 29.60
C VAL A 198 -2.93 16.86 28.22
N HIS A 199 -4.15 17.18 27.78
CA HIS A 199 -4.36 17.92 26.54
C HIS A 199 -3.70 19.31 26.61
N LEU A 200 -2.89 19.66 25.62
CA LEU A 200 -2.20 20.95 25.53
C LEU A 200 -2.88 21.89 24.52
N SER A 201 -3.11 21.42 23.29
CA SER A 201 -3.84 22.16 22.27
C SER A 201 -4.40 21.25 21.17
N THR A 202 -5.46 21.72 20.51
CA THR A 202 -5.86 21.30 19.17
C THR A 202 -5.82 22.52 18.27
N GLU A 203 -5.17 22.38 17.13
CA GLU A 203 -4.95 23.44 16.15
C GLU A 203 -5.17 22.90 14.74
N LEU A 204 -5.42 23.81 13.81
CA LEU A 204 -5.34 23.53 12.38
C LEU A 204 -4.02 24.13 11.85
N GLN A 205 -3.18 23.30 11.24
CA GLN A 205 -1.98 23.74 10.55
C GLN A 205 -2.11 23.42 9.06
N GLY A 206 -2.40 24.46 8.26
CA GLY A 206 -2.83 24.25 6.88
C GLY A 206 -4.21 23.60 6.85
N ASP A 207 -4.31 22.41 6.27
CA ASP A 207 -5.50 21.56 6.20
C ASP A 207 -5.42 20.35 7.16
N ARG A 208 -4.39 20.30 8.01
CA ARG A 208 -4.11 19.17 8.90
C ARG A 208 -4.47 19.49 10.35
N VAL A 209 -5.24 18.61 10.98
CA VAL A 209 -5.53 18.68 12.42
C VAL A 209 -4.28 18.29 13.19
N VAL A 210 -3.89 19.14 14.15
CA VAL A 210 -2.73 18.92 15.02
C VAL A 210 -3.18 18.90 16.47
N ILE A 211 -2.90 17.80 17.15
CA ILE A 211 -3.23 17.61 18.56
C ILE A 211 -1.94 17.45 19.36
N ARG A 212 -1.82 18.23 20.43
CA ARG A 212 -0.67 18.20 21.35
C ARG A 212 -1.11 17.72 22.72
N ARG A 213 -0.40 16.74 23.28
CA ARG A 213 -0.68 16.15 24.59
C ARG A 213 0.61 16.00 25.39
N ARG A 214 0.52 16.00 26.71
CA ARG A 214 1.64 15.75 27.63
C ARG A 214 1.41 14.49 28.44
N HIS A 215 2.36 13.57 28.35
CA HIS A 215 2.42 12.35 29.13
C HIS A 215 3.36 12.55 30.32
N ILE A 216 2.82 12.43 31.54
CA ILE A 216 3.61 12.50 32.77
C ILE A 216 3.96 11.07 33.19
N LEU A 217 5.26 10.77 33.31
CA LEU A 217 5.74 9.46 33.70
C LEU A 217 5.42 9.20 35.18
N SER A 218 4.95 7.99 35.51
CA SER A 218 4.66 7.59 36.89
C SER A 218 5.90 7.64 37.79
N ARG A 219 7.08 7.46 37.20
CA ARG A 219 8.38 7.66 37.83
C ARG A 219 9.37 8.28 36.85
N PRO A 220 10.11 9.34 37.23
CA PRO A 220 11.17 9.89 36.39
C PRO A 220 12.26 8.86 36.09
N VAL A 221 12.82 8.88 34.88
CA VAL A 221 13.85 7.95 34.42
C VAL A 221 15.18 8.70 34.31
N ALA A 222 16.24 8.20 34.97
CA ALA A 222 17.57 8.79 34.84
C ALA A 222 18.00 8.82 33.36
N GLY A 223 18.39 9.99 32.84
CA GLY A 223 18.62 10.16 31.40
C GLY A 223 19.85 9.47 30.84
N ASP A 224 20.75 8.99 31.70
CA ASP A 224 21.87 8.13 31.33
C ASP A 224 21.44 6.67 31.07
N ARG A 225 20.21 6.30 31.46
CA ARG A 225 19.60 5.04 31.08
C ARG A 225 19.02 5.13 29.69
N GLN A 226 19.15 4.03 28.95
CA GLN A 226 18.47 3.89 27.68
C GLN A 226 16.96 3.80 27.92
N THR A 227 16.22 4.57 27.13
CA THR A 227 14.76 4.59 27.12
C THR A 227 14.28 4.40 25.69
N SER A 228 13.29 3.53 25.49
CA SER A 228 12.60 3.38 24.22
C SER A 228 11.18 3.92 24.32
N ILE A 229 10.74 4.63 23.28
CA ILE A 229 9.42 5.23 23.19
C ILE A 229 8.79 4.78 21.87
N ARG A 230 7.57 4.25 21.96
CA ARG A 230 6.74 3.81 20.83
C ARG A 230 5.41 4.55 20.86
N VAL A 231 4.89 4.85 19.67
CA VAL A 231 3.49 5.22 19.47
C VAL A 231 2.92 4.23 18.46
N TYR A 232 1.83 3.56 18.80
CA TYR A 232 1.28 2.48 17.99
C TYR A 232 -0.22 2.30 18.21
N ASP A 233 -0.93 1.73 17.25
CA ASP A 233 -2.32 1.32 17.40
C ASP A 233 -2.43 -0.20 17.61
N PRO A 234 -2.96 -0.67 18.76
CA PRO A 234 -3.23 -2.09 18.99
C PRO A 234 -4.06 -2.78 17.90
N SER A 235 -4.98 -2.03 17.28
CA SER A 235 -5.93 -2.51 16.27
C SER A 235 -5.45 -2.39 14.83
N PHE A 236 -4.29 -1.77 14.60
CA PHE A 236 -3.72 -1.52 13.26
C PHE A 236 -4.63 -0.67 12.34
N TYR A 237 -5.55 0.12 12.92
CA TYR A 237 -6.40 1.05 12.18
C TYR A 237 -5.66 2.34 11.81
N VAL A 238 -4.77 2.81 12.70
CA VAL A 238 -3.93 3.99 12.54
C VAL A 238 -2.47 3.59 12.30
N ASP A 239 -1.85 4.23 11.31
CA ASP A 239 -0.40 4.17 11.06
C ASP A 239 0.28 5.43 11.56
N PHE A 240 1.21 5.20 12.49
CA PHE A 240 2.00 6.24 13.14
C PHE A 240 3.36 6.32 12.48
N SER A 241 3.60 7.41 11.76
CA SER A 241 4.92 7.75 11.25
C SER A 241 5.75 8.34 12.39
N MET A 242 6.63 7.52 12.96
CA MET A 242 7.56 7.96 14.01
C MET A 242 8.60 8.93 13.45
N PRO A 243 8.98 9.98 14.21
CA PRO A 243 9.88 11.00 13.69
C PRO A 243 11.33 10.49 13.69
N SER A 244 12.15 10.90 12.70
CA SER A 244 13.59 10.58 12.70
C SER A 244 14.37 11.33 13.79
N GLU A 245 13.81 12.43 14.28
CA GLU A 245 14.40 13.30 15.31
C GLU A 245 13.39 13.57 16.43
N VAL A 246 13.87 13.82 17.64
CA VAL A 246 13.02 14.26 18.76
C VAL A 246 13.60 15.53 19.37
N THR A 247 12.72 16.41 19.86
CA THR A 247 13.17 17.59 20.60
C THR A 247 13.52 17.17 22.03
N ILE A 248 14.68 17.59 22.52
CA ILE A 248 15.11 17.33 23.90
C ILE A 248 15.20 18.65 24.66
N GLN A 249 14.59 18.69 25.84
CA GLN A 249 14.59 19.87 26.71
C GLN A 249 15.06 19.50 28.11
N GLY A 250 15.84 20.38 28.73
CA GLY A 250 16.36 20.17 30.09
C GLY A 250 17.56 19.22 30.19
N ARG A 251 18.07 18.69 29.07
CA ARG A 251 19.28 17.86 29.03
C ARG A 251 20.04 18.04 27.71
N ALA A 252 21.35 17.86 27.75
CA ALA A 252 22.24 17.88 26.59
C ALA A 252 22.98 16.53 26.45
N GLY A 253 23.73 16.35 25.35
CA GLY A 253 24.54 15.15 25.15
C GLY A 253 23.73 13.86 24.95
N CYS A 254 22.51 13.99 24.42
CA CYS A 254 21.64 12.85 24.16
C CYS A 254 21.82 12.31 22.75
N ARG A 255 21.90 10.98 22.65
CA ARG A 255 21.85 10.25 21.39
C ARG A 255 20.42 9.75 21.19
N VAL A 256 19.86 10.07 20.03
CA VAL A 256 18.52 9.65 19.60
C VAL A 256 18.68 8.83 18.33
N SER A 257 17.93 7.74 18.21
CA SER A 257 17.84 6.99 16.97
C SER A 257 16.44 6.41 16.80
N LEU A 258 15.88 6.59 15.61
CA LEU A 258 14.74 5.80 15.13
C LEU A 258 15.22 4.39 14.81
N GLN A 259 14.54 3.39 15.37
CA GLN A 259 14.77 1.99 15.12
C GLN A 259 13.54 1.42 14.43
N SER A 260 13.73 0.79 13.27
CA SER A 260 12.63 0.15 12.57
C SER A 260 12.16 -1.08 13.33
N GLY A 261 10.84 -1.24 13.42
CA GLY A 261 10.25 -2.45 13.93
C GLY A 261 10.48 -3.63 12.99
N ASN A 262 10.47 -4.85 13.55
CA ASN A 262 10.55 -6.07 12.77
C ASN A 262 9.16 -6.47 12.23
N SER A 263 8.86 -6.07 10.99
CA SER A 263 7.58 -6.38 10.32
C SER A 263 7.35 -7.87 10.06
N ALA A 264 8.41 -8.69 9.94
CA ALA A 264 8.25 -10.14 9.85
C ALA A 264 7.80 -10.75 11.19
N ALA A 265 8.36 -10.26 12.30
CA ALA A 265 7.93 -10.66 13.65
C ALA A 265 6.50 -10.21 13.96
N GLN A 266 6.00 -9.13 13.34
CA GLN A 266 4.61 -8.69 13.45
C GLN A 266 3.63 -9.72 12.88
N ALA A 267 3.93 -10.29 11.70
CA ALA A 267 3.08 -11.31 11.08
C ALA A 267 3.01 -12.60 11.92
N ASP A 268 4.15 -13.06 12.44
CA ASP A 268 4.22 -14.25 13.29
C ASP A 268 3.53 -14.02 14.64
N ALA A 269 3.68 -12.83 15.22
CA ALA A 269 3.02 -12.46 16.46
C ALA A 269 1.51 -12.33 16.30
N TYR A 270 1.04 -11.80 15.17
CA TYR A 270 -0.38 -11.75 14.84
C TYR A 270 -0.98 -13.16 14.80
N ASP A 271 -0.36 -14.08 14.06
CA ASP A 271 -0.79 -15.47 13.95
C ASP A 271 -0.77 -16.18 15.31
N THR A 272 0.27 -15.94 16.12
CA THR A 272 0.36 -16.50 17.48
C THR A 272 -0.74 -15.96 18.39
N ALA A 273 -0.93 -14.65 18.43
CA ALA A 273 -1.87 -14.03 19.35
C ALA A 273 -3.34 -14.27 18.95
N LEU A 274 -3.62 -14.41 17.66
CA LEU A 274 -4.89 -14.91 17.15
C LEU A 274 -5.13 -16.37 17.56
N ARG A 275 -4.14 -17.25 17.40
CA ARG A 275 -4.24 -18.67 17.83
C ARG A 275 -4.47 -18.79 19.32
N ASP A 276 -3.71 -18.07 20.13
CA ASP A 276 -3.81 -18.10 21.59
C ASP A 276 -5.19 -17.63 22.06
N THR A 277 -5.74 -16.60 21.41
CA THR A 277 -7.06 -16.10 21.80
C THR A 277 -8.18 -16.99 21.29
N LEU A 278 -8.09 -17.50 20.06
CA LEU A 278 -9.03 -18.49 19.54
C LEU A 278 -9.04 -19.77 20.38
N ALA A 279 -7.87 -20.23 20.86
CA ALA A 279 -7.76 -21.38 21.76
C ALA A 279 -8.42 -21.13 23.12
N LYS A 280 -8.37 -19.90 23.65
CA LYS A 280 -9.08 -19.51 24.89
C LYS A 280 -10.60 -19.48 24.70
N GLU A 281 -11.07 -18.96 23.57
CA GLU A 281 -12.51 -18.78 23.30
C GLU A 281 -13.21 -20.06 22.83
N LEU A 282 -12.52 -20.95 22.11
CA LEU A 282 -13.07 -22.28 21.77
C LEU A 282 -13.40 -23.12 23.02
N GLY A 283 -12.94 -22.71 24.22
CA GLY A 283 -13.28 -23.30 25.51
C GLY A 283 -14.42 -22.61 26.29
N ARG A 284 -14.94 -21.44 25.85
CA ARG A 284 -15.99 -20.68 26.55
C ARG A 284 -16.97 -20.07 25.56
N THR A 285 -18.22 -20.54 25.56
CA THR A 285 -19.30 -19.95 24.75
C THR A 285 -19.63 -18.53 25.23
N GLY A 286 -19.19 -17.54 24.46
CA GLY A 286 -19.66 -16.16 24.54
C GLY A 286 -18.73 -15.23 23.77
N SER A 287 -18.98 -15.03 22.47
CA SER A 287 -18.20 -14.07 21.68
C SER A 287 -18.46 -12.64 22.19
N GLN A 288 -17.56 -12.15 23.02
CA GLN A 288 -17.28 -10.73 23.14
C GLN A 288 -15.94 -10.52 22.44
N ASP A 289 -15.86 -9.50 21.59
CA ASP A 289 -14.79 -9.29 20.60
C ASP A 289 -13.39 -9.57 21.16
N ILE A 290 -12.74 -10.57 20.59
CA ILE A 290 -11.33 -10.90 20.83
C ILE A 290 -10.49 -9.69 20.41
N LYS A 291 -10.01 -8.90 21.39
CA LYS A 291 -9.05 -7.82 21.16
C LYS A 291 -7.64 -8.32 21.41
N VAL A 292 -6.86 -8.43 20.35
CA VAL A 292 -5.44 -8.77 20.40
C VAL A 292 -4.62 -7.49 20.29
N ASP A 293 -3.73 -7.23 21.24
CA ASP A 293 -2.79 -6.11 21.16
C ASP A 293 -1.61 -6.47 20.24
N ILE A 294 -1.77 -6.18 18.95
CA ILE A 294 -0.79 -6.52 17.90
C ILE A 294 0.25 -5.39 17.74
N GLY A 295 -0.14 -4.18 18.11
CA GLY A 295 0.59 -2.96 17.82
C GLY A 295 2.00 -2.79 18.42
N PRO A 296 2.40 -3.38 19.56
CA PRO A 296 3.77 -3.20 20.05
C PRO A 296 4.79 -4.01 19.24
N ILE A 297 4.35 -5.03 18.49
CA ILE A 297 5.26 -5.94 17.79
C ILE A 297 5.47 -5.43 16.36
N GLY A 298 6.74 -5.18 16.02
CA GLY A 298 7.12 -4.72 14.69
C GLY A 298 6.86 -3.23 14.43
N THR A 299 6.51 -2.45 15.44
CA THR A 299 6.42 -0.99 15.33
C THR A 299 7.75 -0.30 15.58
N ASP A 300 8.00 0.76 14.83
CA ASP A 300 9.15 1.63 14.97
C ASP A 300 9.20 2.26 16.37
N PHE A 301 10.41 2.49 16.87
CA PHE A 301 10.59 3.11 18.19
C PHE A 301 11.77 4.07 18.22
N ILE A 302 11.67 5.07 19.07
CA ILE A 302 12.77 5.98 19.38
C ILE A 302 13.55 5.41 20.55
N ALA A 303 14.83 5.13 20.33
CA ALA A 303 15.78 4.88 21.41
C ALA A 303 16.51 6.19 21.76
N VAL A 304 16.50 6.56 23.04
CA VAL A 304 17.23 7.70 23.57
C VAL A 304 18.13 7.27 24.73
N LYS A 305 19.34 7.82 24.76
CA LYS A 305 20.26 7.72 25.91
C LYS A 305 21.14 8.96 25.95
N CYS A 306 21.28 9.56 27.11
CA CYS A 306 22.14 10.72 27.31
C CYS A 306 23.46 10.34 27.98
N GLN A 307 24.48 11.17 27.78
CA GLN A 307 25.73 11.06 28.54
C GLN A 307 25.45 11.31 30.03
N PRO A 308 26.19 10.67 30.95
CA PRO A 308 26.00 10.78 32.40
C PRO A 308 25.81 12.20 32.90
#